data_AF-A0A552L8J9-F1
#
_entry.id   AF-A0A552L8J9-F1
#
_cell.length_a   1.000
_cell.length_b   1.000
_cell.length_c   1.000
_cell.angle_alpha   90.00
_cell.angle_beta   90.00
_cell.angle_gamma   90.00
#
_symmetry.space_group_name_H-M   'P 1'
#
loop_
_entity.id
_entity.type
_entity.pdbx_description
1 polymer ?
#
loop_
_entity_poly.entity_id
_entity_poly.type
_entity_poly.pdbx_seq_one_letter_code
_entity_poly.pdbx_strand_id
1 'polypeptide(L)'
;MIKRIKALNELEFDSAKSGEPVYGKYKKLFVYIELGKEEEYRGNPQDNQKTQYRLFRRCKVEYSKTEEESEQGIYQYDETNIDVILYW
;
A
#
# COMPACT_ATOMS: atom_id res chain seq x y z
N MET A 1 -4.71 13.01 -0.25
CA MET A 1 -4.96 12.18 -1.45
C MET A 1 -4.98 10.73 -1.00
N ILE A 2 -5.85 9.88 -1.57
CA ILE A 2 -5.97 8.46 -1.15
C ILE A 2 -5.64 7.52 -2.31
N LYS A 3 -4.87 6.47 -2.04
CA LYS A 3 -4.55 5.43 -3.02
C LYS A 3 -5.00 4.07 -2.53
N ARG A 4 -5.57 3.29 -3.45
CA ARG A 4 -5.93 1.88 -3.21
C ARG A 4 -4.80 1.03 -3.75
N ILE A 5 -4.09 0.34 -2.88
CA ILE A 5 -2.88 -0.41 -3.23
C ILE A 5 -3.13 -1.88 -2.88
N LYS A 6 -2.89 -2.76 -3.85
CA LYS A 6 -2.96 -4.20 -3.60
C LYS A 6 -1.68 -4.63 -2.90
N ALA A 7 -1.76 -5.34 -1.78
CA ALA A 7 -0.59 -6.00 -1.20
C ALA A 7 0.04 -6.96 -2.22
N LEU A 8 1.34 -7.18 -2.15
CA LEU A 8 2.04 -8.04 -3.10
C LEU A 8 1.60 -9.51 -2.94
N ASN A 9 1.42 -9.93 -1.68
CA ASN A 9 0.93 -11.24 -1.28
C ASN A 9 0.10 -11.13 0.02
N GLU A 10 -0.50 -12.23 0.47
CA GLU A 10 -1.29 -12.28 1.72
C GLU A 10 -0.45 -11.95 2.96
N LEU A 11 0.80 -12.40 2.97
CA LEU A 11 1.72 -12.17 4.09
C LEU A 11 2.05 -10.68 4.27
N GLU A 12 2.25 -9.94 3.18
CA GLU A 12 2.42 -8.48 3.19
C GLU A 12 1.18 -7.78 3.75
N PHE A 13 -0.02 -8.29 3.43
CA PHE A 13 -1.26 -7.73 3.95
C PHE A 13 -1.44 -8.00 5.45
N ASP A 14 -1.19 -9.24 5.89
CA ASP A 14 -1.35 -9.67 7.27
C ASP A 14 -0.30 -9.04 8.20
N SER A 15 0.93 -8.91 7.72
CA SER A 15 2.03 -8.29 8.48
C SER A 15 1.98 -6.77 8.52
N ALA A 16 1.19 -6.13 7.65
CA ALA A 16 1.03 -4.69 7.60
C ALA A 16 0.65 -4.15 8.99
N LYS A 17 1.34 -3.09 9.43
CA LYS A 17 1.06 -2.43 10.71
C LYS A 17 1.62 -1.01 10.67
N SER A 18 1.15 -0.18 11.60
CA SER A 18 1.56 1.22 11.64
C SER A 18 3.08 1.37 11.80
N GLY A 19 3.68 2.23 10.99
CA GLY A 19 5.12 2.53 11.01
C GLY A 19 6.00 1.51 10.28
N GLU A 20 5.43 0.48 9.67
CA GLU A 20 6.21 -0.60 9.06
C GLU A 20 6.02 -0.68 7.55
N PRO A 21 7.04 -1.19 6.84
CA PRO A 21 7.02 -1.21 5.40
C PRO A 21 6.15 -2.35 4.86
N VAL A 22 5.56 -2.11 3.70
CA VAL A 22 4.83 -3.12 2.92
C VAL A 22 5.14 -2.96 1.43
N TYR A 23 5.24 -4.09 0.74
CA TYR A 23 5.30 -4.14 -0.72
C TYR A 23 3.93 -4.36 -1.34
N GLY A 24 3.69 -3.70 -2.47
CA GLY A 24 2.42 -3.78 -3.16
C GLY A 24 2.49 -3.45 -4.63
N LYS A 25 1.31 -3.40 -5.25
CA LYS A 25 1.10 -2.99 -6.63
C LYS A 25 0.07 -1.88 -6.70
N TYR A 26 0.43 -0.83 -7.43
CA TYR A 26 -0.47 0.25 -7.80
C TYR A 26 -0.50 0.38 -9.33
N LYS A 27 -1.65 0.07 -9.92
CA LYS A 27 -1.81 -0.05 -11.39
C LYS A 27 -0.81 -1.07 -11.96
N LYS A 28 0.15 -0.63 -12.78
CA LYS A 28 1.20 -1.48 -13.40
C LYS A 28 2.57 -1.31 -12.74
N LEU A 29 2.64 -0.60 -11.61
CA LEU A 29 3.87 -0.32 -10.90
C LEU A 29 3.93 -1.10 -9.59
N PHE A 30 5.15 -1.42 -9.20
CA PHE A 30 5.47 -1.96 -7.89
C PHE A 30 5.69 -0.79 -6.94
N VAL A 31 5.31 -1.00 -5.68
CA VAL A 31 5.44 0.03 -4.68
C VAL A 31 6.00 -0.52 -3.39
N TYR A 32 6.86 0.28 -2.77
CA TYR A 32 7.23 0.18 -1.38
C TYR A 32 6.47 1.26 -0.62
N ILE A 33 5.91 0.90 0.54
CA ILE A 33 5.04 1.78 1.33
C ILE A 33 5.57 1.81 2.75
N GLU A 34 5.99 2.97 3.24
CA GLU A 34 6.15 3.18 4.67
C GLU A 34 4.76 3.51 5.24
N LEU A 35 4.14 2.54 5.93
CA LEU A 35 2.80 2.72 6.46
C LEU A 35 2.81 3.74 7.60
N GLY A 36 1.91 4.71 7.54
CA GLY A 36 1.70 5.65 8.63
C GLY A 36 0.79 5.07 9.71
N LYS A 37 -0.23 5.82 10.15
CA LYS A 37 -1.12 5.40 11.24
C LYS A 37 -2.31 4.60 10.71
N GLU A 38 -2.53 3.41 11.23
CA GLU A 38 -3.73 2.62 10.95
C GLU A 38 -4.97 3.26 11.58
N GLU A 39 -6.04 3.30 10.80
CA GLU A 39 -7.36 3.78 11.22
C GLU A 39 -8.46 2.82 10.76
N GLU A 40 -9.60 2.89 11.43
CA GLU A 40 -10.78 2.12 11.04
C GLU A 40 -11.21 2.48 9.60
N TYR A 41 -11.27 1.46 8.74
CA TYR A 41 -11.81 1.60 7.40
C TYR A 41 -13.32 1.37 7.41
N ARG A 42 -14.09 2.42 7.12
CA ARG A 42 -15.56 2.38 7.14
C ARG A 42 -16.20 1.75 5.90
N GLY A 43 -15.40 1.26 4.95
CA GLY A 43 -15.90 0.70 3.69
C GLY A 43 -16.37 1.76 2.70
N ASN A 44 -16.51 1.33 1.45
CA ASN A 44 -17.18 2.06 0.38
C ASN A 44 -18.23 1.14 -0.27
N PRO A 45 -19.41 1.65 -0.67
CA PRO A 45 -20.44 0.83 -1.33
C PRO A 45 -19.98 0.04 -2.56
N GLN A 46 -18.90 0.46 -3.22
CA GLN A 46 -18.33 -0.21 -4.40
C GLN A 46 -17.26 -1.24 -4.06
N ASP A 47 -16.99 -1.48 -2.78
CA ASP A 47 -15.98 -2.44 -2.34
C ASP A 47 -16.42 -3.88 -2.62
N ASN A 48 -15.43 -4.70 -2.96
CA ASN A 48 -15.67 -6.12 -3.17
C ASN A 48 -15.84 -6.80 -1.80
N GLN A 49 -16.98 -7.45 -1.59
CA GLN A 49 -17.29 -8.15 -0.33
C GLN A 49 -16.32 -9.30 0.00
N LYS A 50 -15.55 -9.79 -0.98
CA LYS A 50 -14.55 -10.85 -0.81
C LYS A 50 -13.12 -10.33 -0.62
N THR A 51 -12.93 -9.01 -0.58
CA THR A 51 -11.62 -8.37 -0.44
C THR A 51 -11.51 -7.78 0.95
N GLN A 52 -10.34 -7.94 1.58
CA GLN A 52 -10.05 -7.31 2.86
C GLN A 52 -9.42 -5.94 2.62
N TYR A 53 -9.73 -4.98 3.48
CA TYR A 53 -9.28 -3.60 3.34
C TYR A 53 -8.77 -3.06 4.67
N ARG A 54 -7.64 -2.34 4.63
CA ARG A 54 -7.05 -1.66 5.79
C ARG A 54 -6.68 -0.24 5.39
N LEU A 55 -6.93 0.72 6.28
CA LEU A 55 -6.68 2.14 6.02
C LEU A 55 -5.47 2.61 6.85
N PHE A 56 -4.50 3.20 6.16
CA PHE A 56 -3.34 3.84 6.76
C PHE A 56 -3.27 5.30 6.33
N ARG A 57 -3.04 6.19 7.29
CA ARG A 57 -2.94 7.64 7.08
C ARG A 57 -1.50 8.09 7.08
N ARG A 58 -1.19 9.12 6.28
CA ARG A 58 0.14 9.77 6.25
C ARG A 58 1.28 8.82 5.87
N CYS A 59 1.04 7.95 4.91
CA CYS A 59 2.05 7.04 4.37
C CYS A 59 3.00 7.77 3.41
N LYS A 60 4.16 7.15 3.19
CA LYS A 60 5.05 7.43 2.06
C LYS A 60 4.99 6.24 1.10
N VAL A 61 4.89 6.51 -0.20
CA VAL A 61 4.86 5.48 -1.24
C VAL A 61 5.94 5.78 -2.26
N GLU A 62 6.79 4.79 -2.52
CA GLU A 62 7.86 4.85 -3.51
C GLU A 62 7.56 3.88 -4.64
N TYR A 63 7.77 4.31 -5.88
CA TYR A 63 7.34 3.58 -7.07
C TYR A 63 8.51 3.02 -7.85
N SER A 64 8.42 1.75 -8.24
CA SER A 64 9.36 1.07 -9.14
C SER A 64 8.64 0.46 -10.36
N LYS A 65 9.37 0.18 -11.45
CA LYS A 65 8.81 -0.45 -12.65
C LYS A 65 8.74 -1.96 -12.51
N THR A 66 9.69 -2.56 -11.80
CA THR A 66 9.77 -4.00 -11.56
C THR A 66 9.81 -4.33 -10.07
N GLU A 67 9.55 -5.60 -9.76
CA GLU A 67 9.62 -6.13 -8.39
C GLU A 67 11.06 -6.06 -7.89
N GLU A 68 12.01 -6.48 -8.72
CA GLU A 68 13.44 -6.49 -8.40
C GLU A 68 13.98 -5.09 -8.12
N GLU A 69 13.54 -4.08 -8.88
CA GLU A 69 13.86 -2.67 -8.59
C GLU A 69 13.33 -2.26 -7.21
N SER A 70 12.11 -2.68 -6.86
CA SER A 70 11.49 -2.36 -5.56
C SER A 70 12.29 -2.96 -4.40
N GLU A 71 12.70 -4.22 -4.53
CA GLU A 71 13.47 -4.95 -3.53
C GLU A 71 14.89 -4.39 -3.37
N GLN A 72 15.46 -3.84 -4.45
CA GLN A 72 16.77 -3.19 -4.44
C GLN A 72 16.73 -1.72 -4.00
N GLY A 73 15.55 -1.16 -3.71
CA GLY A 73 15.40 0.25 -3.32
C GLY A 73 15.55 1.24 -4.49
N ILE A 74 15.35 0.79 -5.72
CA ILE A 74 15.44 1.61 -6.94
C ILE A 74 14.06 2.15 -7.27
N TYR A 75 13.81 3.40 -6.86
CA TYR A 75 12.52 4.07 -7.06
C TYR A 75 12.64 5.24 -8.04
N GLN A 76 11.63 5.41 -8.90
CA GLN A 76 11.63 6.49 -9.90
C GLN A 76 11.02 7.79 -9.38
N TYR A 77 10.08 7.70 -8.44
CA TYR A 77 9.48 8.83 -7.76
C TYR A 77 8.79 8.37 -6.48
N ASP A 78 8.52 9.32 -5.58
CA ASP A 78 7.83 9.09 -4.32
C ASP A 78 6.67 10.07 -4.12
N GLU A 79 5.74 9.68 -3.26
CA GLU A 79 4.66 10.52 -2.76
C GLU A 79 4.62 10.40 -1.23
N THR A 80 4.64 11.53 -0.53
CA THR A 80 4.60 11.60 0.94
C THR A 80 3.25 12.12 1.44
N ASN A 81 2.93 11.81 2.70
CA ASN A 81 1.71 12.28 3.38
C ASN A 81 0.41 11.93 2.62
N ILE A 82 0.36 10.72 2.05
CA ILE A 82 -0.82 10.18 1.36
C ILE A 82 -1.51 9.10 2.20
N ASP A 83 -2.82 8.98 2.02
CA ASP A 83 -3.58 7.91 2.67
C ASP A 83 -3.60 6.67 1.77
N VAL A 84 -3.45 5.50 2.36
CA VAL A 84 -3.40 4.21 1.65
C VAL A 84 -4.53 3.32 2.16
N ILE A 85 -5.36 2.85 1.24
CA ILE A 85 -6.23 1.69 1.46
C ILE A 85 -5.47 0.49 0.91
N LEU A 86 -4.87 -0.28 1.81
CA LEU A 86 -4.22 -1.54 1.49
C LEU A 86 -5.30 -2.61 1.34
N TYR A 87 -5.21 -3.46 0.32
CA TYR A 87 -6.16 -4.55 0.11
C TYR A 87 -5.51 -5.83 -0.40
N TRP A 88 -6.14 -6.96 -0.11
CA TRP A 88 -5.76 -8.29 -0.60
C TRP A 88 -6.99 -9.04 -1.09
#